data_AF-A0AAP0S5I9-F1
#
_entry.id   AF-A0AAP0S5I9-F1
#
_cell.length_a   1.000
_cell.length_b   1.000
_cell.length_c   1.000
_cell.angle_alpha   90.00
_cell.angle_beta   90.00
_cell.angle_gamma   90.00
#
_symmetry.space_group_name_H-M   'P 1'
#
loop_
_entity.id
_entity.type
_entity.pdbx_description
1 polymer ?
#
loop_
_entity_poly.entity_id
_entity_poly.type
_entity_poly.pdbx_seq_one_letter_code
_entity_poly.pdbx_strand_id
1 'polypeptide(L)'
;MVNLLMNHCYPSLRRHQKYLSPEGHADNLGCQCGGWTIDWQGLEGNNLTTGTTIYVAIKNTVDPETQVIYKENPDADLLKSNQFSYAIVVVGEPPYAEQYGDSMNLTIPEPGPSTIKNVCGAVKCVVIIISGRPVVIEPYVAMMGALVAAWLPGTEGQGVADVLFRDYGFTGKLPRTWFKKVDQLPMNVGDLHYDPPSSHLGLDSPPKLQMQTRSSILREFQVISSESD
;
A
#
# COMPACT_ATOMS: atom_id res chain seq x y z
N MET A 1 4.27 -9.78 8.30
CA MET A 1 4.90 -10.12 7.00
C MET A 1 4.30 -9.17 5.98
N VAL A 2 5.09 -8.50 5.13
CA VAL A 2 4.60 -7.54 4.13
C VAL A 2 4.94 -8.06 2.74
N ASN A 3 3.97 -8.10 1.83
CA ASN A 3 4.10 -8.65 0.49
C ASN A 3 4.01 -7.53 -0.55
N LEU A 4 5.04 -7.40 -1.40
CA LEU A 4 4.93 -6.61 -2.62
C LEU A 4 4.31 -7.48 -3.70
N LEU A 5 3.10 -7.13 -4.11
CA LEU A 5 2.37 -7.86 -5.14
C LEU A 5 2.77 -7.35 -6.52
N MET A 6 2.85 -6.04 -6.72
CA MET A 6 3.21 -5.48 -8.03
C MET A 6 4.24 -4.36 -7.91
N ASN A 7 5.14 -4.26 -8.89
CA ASN A 7 6.09 -3.17 -9.01
C ASN A 7 6.33 -2.78 -10.47
N HIS A 8 5.71 -1.70 -10.93
CA HIS A 8 6.09 -1.04 -12.17
C HIS A 8 7.21 -0.03 -11.89
N CYS A 9 8.45 -0.51 -11.93
CA CYS A 9 9.72 0.24 -11.92
C CYS A 9 9.70 1.56 -11.09
N TYR A 10 10.02 1.45 -9.80
CA TYR A 10 9.98 2.55 -8.84
C TYR A 10 11.31 3.34 -8.74
N PRO A 11 11.36 4.66 -8.95
CA PRO A 11 12.53 5.48 -8.63
C PRO A 11 12.61 5.76 -7.12
N SER A 12 13.79 5.68 -6.52
CA SER A 12 14.06 5.90 -5.09
C SER A 12 13.14 6.94 -4.41
N LEU A 13 12.32 6.49 -3.45
CA LEU A 13 11.34 7.23 -2.62
C LEU A 13 11.92 8.36 -1.74
N ARG A 14 13.19 8.72 -1.88
CA ARG A 14 13.92 9.45 -0.84
C ARG A 14 13.79 10.98 -0.91
N ARG A 15 13.28 11.55 -2.00
CA ARG A 15 13.10 13.01 -2.15
C ARG A 15 11.75 13.31 -2.82
N HIS A 16 11.26 14.54 -2.67
CA HIS A 16 10.05 15.15 -3.25
C HIS A 16 8.75 15.11 -2.42
N GLN A 17 7.82 16.03 -2.72
CA GLN A 17 6.50 16.17 -2.08
C GLN A 17 5.68 14.89 -2.22
N LYS A 18 5.13 14.43 -1.10
CA LYS A 18 4.40 13.15 -1.00
C LYS A 18 2.99 13.41 -0.54
N TYR A 19 2.06 12.80 -1.24
CA TYR A 19 0.67 12.82 -0.86
C TYR A 19 0.29 11.48 -0.23
N LEU A 20 -0.21 11.49 0.99
CA LEU A 20 -0.84 10.33 1.59
C LEU A 20 -2.34 10.52 1.45
N SER A 21 -3.00 9.55 0.81
CA SER A 21 -4.45 9.45 0.75
C SER A 21 -4.92 8.32 1.66
N PRO A 22 -5.37 8.62 2.87
CA PRO A 22 -5.89 7.62 3.76
C PRO A 22 -7.37 7.84 3.97
N GLU A 23 -8.13 6.76 3.90
CA GLU A 23 -9.40 6.74 4.61
C GLU A 23 -9.34 5.61 5.62
N GLY A 24 -9.60 5.99 6.87
CA GLY A 24 -9.71 5.10 8.01
C GLY A 24 -8.49 4.24 8.37
N HIS A 25 -7.42 4.14 7.56
CA HIS A 25 -6.38 3.11 7.75
C HIS A 25 -4.94 3.62 7.89
N ALA A 26 -4.51 4.72 7.22
CA ALA A 26 -3.10 5.12 7.38
C ALA A 26 -2.78 5.68 8.77
N ASP A 27 -3.70 6.43 9.37
CA ASP A 27 -3.53 6.98 10.73
C ASP A 27 -4.56 6.41 11.70
N ASN A 28 -4.78 5.09 11.62
CA ASN A 28 -5.71 4.38 12.50
C ASN A 28 -5.08 3.07 12.97
N LEU A 29 -4.64 3.10 14.22
CA LEU A 29 -3.94 2.00 14.88
C LEU A 29 -4.87 0.79 15.03
N GLY A 30 -6.15 1.04 15.36
CA GLY A 30 -7.16 0.00 15.45
C GLY A 30 -7.36 -0.78 14.15
N CYS A 31 -7.52 -0.09 13.03
CA CYS A 31 -7.69 -0.72 11.72
C CYS A 31 -6.47 -1.54 11.27
N GLN A 32 -5.24 -1.07 11.50
CA GLN A 32 -4.05 -1.86 11.17
C GLN A 32 -3.84 -3.07 12.08
N CYS A 33 -4.50 -3.13 13.25
CA CYS A 33 -4.48 -4.31 14.11
C CYS A 33 -5.59 -5.30 13.77
N GLY A 34 -6.80 -4.82 13.47
CA GLY A 34 -7.97 -5.65 13.17
C GLY A 34 -8.66 -6.24 14.40
N GLY A 35 -9.43 -7.31 14.20
CA GLY A 35 -10.16 -7.99 15.28
C GLY A 35 -9.25 -8.60 16.34
N TRP A 36 -9.82 -8.98 17.48
CA TRP A 36 -9.10 -9.52 18.63
C TRP A 36 -8.00 -8.61 19.20
N THR A 37 -8.09 -7.30 18.95
CA THR A 37 -7.16 -6.31 19.50
C THR A 37 -7.89 -5.40 20.47
N ILE A 38 -7.57 -5.54 21.76
CA ILE A 38 -8.26 -4.92 22.90
C ILE A 38 -9.70 -5.41 23.05
N ASP A 39 -10.53 -5.23 22.03
CA ASP A 39 -11.90 -5.75 21.95
C ASP A 39 -12.01 -6.93 20.97
N TRP A 40 -13.08 -7.72 21.13
CA TRP A 40 -13.36 -8.91 20.32
C TRP A 40 -13.42 -8.58 18.82
N GLN A 41 -14.25 -7.63 18.43
CA GLN A 41 -14.36 -7.18 17.03
C GLN A 41 -13.21 -6.27 16.61
N GLY A 42 -12.29 -5.96 17.52
CA GLY A 42 -11.33 -4.87 17.37
C GLY A 42 -12.00 -3.51 17.54
N LEU A 43 -11.22 -2.47 17.29
CA LEU A 43 -11.58 -1.07 17.55
C LEU A 43 -11.03 -0.20 16.43
N GLU A 44 -11.58 1.00 16.30
CA GLU A 44 -11.01 2.07 15.47
C GLU A 44 -10.39 3.16 16.34
N GLY A 45 -9.44 3.89 15.75
CA GLY A 45 -8.77 5.02 16.38
C GLY A 45 -7.45 4.67 17.07
N ASN A 46 -6.88 5.67 17.73
CA ASN A 46 -5.49 5.65 18.23
C ASN A 46 -5.36 5.75 19.75
N ASN A 47 -6.48 5.83 20.48
CA ASN A 47 -6.47 6.22 21.89
C ASN A 47 -6.52 5.03 22.87
N LEU A 48 -6.70 3.81 22.38
CA LEU A 48 -7.00 2.63 23.21
C LEU A 48 -5.83 1.65 23.35
N THR A 49 -4.78 1.84 22.56
CA THR A 49 -3.52 1.09 22.67
C THR A 49 -2.34 1.95 22.20
N THR A 50 -1.12 1.53 22.50
CA THR A 50 0.11 2.22 22.10
C THR A 50 0.69 1.56 20.87
N GLY A 51 1.12 2.37 19.91
CA GLY A 51 1.78 1.89 18.70
C GLY A 51 2.11 3.03 17.75
N THR A 52 2.59 2.65 16.57
CA THR A 52 2.93 3.58 15.50
C THR A 52 2.03 3.30 14.30
N THR A 53 1.24 4.30 13.88
CA THR A 53 0.43 4.18 12.67
C THR A 53 1.32 4.19 11.41
N ILE A 54 0.81 3.66 10.29
CA ILE A 54 1.54 3.70 9.02
C ILE A 54 1.88 5.15 8.61
N TYR A 55 0.97 6.10 8.85
CA TYR A 55 1.21 7.52 8.60
C TYR A 55 2.38 8.05 9.43
N VAL A 56 2.36 7.84 10.74
CA VAL A 56 3.45 8.28 11.64
C VAL A 56 4.76 7.60 11.24
N ALA A 57 4.74 6.31 10.92
CA ALA A 57 5.90 5.57 10.45
C ALA A 57 6.49 6.17 9.15
N ILE A 58 5.66 6.50 8.17
CA ILE A 58 6.10 7.15 6.93
C ILE A 58 6.76 8.49 7.27
N LYS A 59 6.09 9.33 8.07
CA LYS A 59 6.61 10.64 8.48
C LYS A 59 7.96 10.54 9.19
N ASN A 60 8.16 9.52 10.02
CA ASN A 60 9.40 9.26 10.73
C ASN A 60 10.54 8.74 9.83
N THR A 61 10.20 8.21 8.65
CA THR A 61 11.18 7.50 7.78
C THR A 61 11.62 8.34 6.59
N VAL A 62 10.77 9.23 6.10
CA VAL A 62 11.12 10.11 4.98
C VAL A 62 12.17 11.15 5.39
N ASP A 63 12.90 11.68 4.41
CA ASP A 63 13.85 12.76 4.62
C ASP A 63 13.16 13.97 5.28
N PRO A 64 13.77 14.64 6.29
CA PRO A 64 13.15 15.78 6.97
C PRO A 64 12.73 16.94 6.04
N GLU A 65 13.35 17.07 4.87
CA GLU A 65 12.99 18.07 3.85
C GLU A 65 11.76 17.64 3.01
N THR A 66 11.36 16.39 3.11
CA THR A 66 10.16 15.87 2.44
C THR A 66 8.91 16.45 3.09
N GLN A 67 8.13 17.20 2.31
CA GLN A 67 6.77 17.56 2.71
C GLN A 67 5.84 16.35 2.52
N VAL A 68 5.29 15.87 3.64
CA VAL A 68 4.24 14.85 3.66
C VAL A 68 2.90 15.54 3.88
N ILE A 69 2.06 15.53 2.86
CA ILE A 69 0.69 16.04 2.95
C ILE A 69 -0.24 14.87 3.27
N TYR A 70 -0.91 14.96 4.41
CA TYR A 70 -1.95 14.02 4.83
C TYR A 70 -3.32 14.62 4.55
N LYS A 71 -4.15 13.92 3.77
CA LYS A 71 -5.53 14.36 3.56
C LYS A 71 -6.44 13.16 3.29
N GLU A 72 -7.43 13.04 4.15
CA GLU A 72 -8.51 12.07 4.00
C GLU A 72 -9.42 12.50 2.84
N ASN A 73 -9.61 11.59 1.88
CA ASN A 73 -10.33 11.80 0.62
C ASN A 73 -9.94 13.09 -0.16
N PRO A 74 -8.84 13.10 -0.92
CA PRO A 74 -8.50 14.25 -1.76
C PRO A 74 -9.56 14.51 -2.81
N ASP A 75 -9.89 15.79 -2.98
CA ASP A 75 -10.47 16.23 -4.23
C ASP A 75 -9.45 16.19 -5.39
N ALA A 76 -9.97 16.17 -6.62
CA ALA A 76 -9.16 16.10 -7.82
C ALA A 76 -8.29 17.36 -8.03
N ASP A 77 -8.69 18.50 -7.46
CA ASP A 77 -8.00 19.78 -7.65
C ASP A 77 -6.70 19.82 -6.84
N LEU A 78 -6.72 19.29 -5.61
CA LEU A 78 -5.55 19.12 -4.77
C LEU A 78 -4.50 18.21 -5.43
N LEU A 79 -4.95 17.12 -6.06
CA LEU A 79 -4.07 16.16 -6.72
C LEU A 79 -3.40 16.74 -7.97
N LYS A 80 -4.11 17.59 -8.73
CA LYS A 80 -3.59 18.23 -9.94
C LYS A 80 -2.71 19.44 -9.67
N SER A 81 -3.00 20.21 -8.62
CA SER A 81 -2.35 21.49 -8.35
C SER A 81 -0.96 21.38 -7.70
N ASN A 82 -0.71 20.33 -6.92
CA ASN A 82 0.47 20.27 -6.05
C ASN A 82 1.68 19.51 -6.62
N GLN A 83 1.67 19.11 -7.90
CA GLN A 83 2.78 18.41 -8.56
C GLN A 83 3.43 17.29 -7.70
N PHE A 84 2.60 16.47 -7.04
CA PHE A 84 3.08 15.38 -6.22
C PHE A 84 3.93 14.42 -7.05
N SER A 85 5.10 14.04 -6.53
CA SER A 85 5.94 13.07 -7.23
C SER A 85 5.38 11.67 -7.16
N TYR A 86 4.69 11.35 -6.06
CA TYR A 86 3.94 10.13 -5.88
C TYR A 86 2.93 10.27 -4.74
N ALA A 87 1.96 9.37 -4.75
CA ALA A 87 1.00 9.20 -3.67
C ALA A 87 1.14 7.82 -3.01
N ILE A 88 0.89 7.75 -1.71
CA ILE A 88 0.66 6.49 -1.00
C ILE A 88 -0.82 6.46 -0.62
N VAL A 89 -1.49 5.37 -0.93
CA VAL A 89 -2.90 5.16 -0.60
C VAL A 89 -2.98 4.00 0.35
N VAL A 90 -3.52 4.21 1.56
CA VAL A 90 -3.71 3.14 2.55
C VAL A 90 -5.19 2.94 2.77
N VAL A 91 -5.67 1.77 2.41
CA VAL A 91 -7.09 1.39 2.45
C VAL A 91 -7.21 -0.07 2.86
N GLY A 92 -8.37 -0.49 3.34
CA GLY A 92 -8.50 -1.82 3.91
C GLY A 92 -9.89 -2.22 4.36
N GLU A 93 -9.97 -3.42 4.92
CA GLU A 93 -11.13 -3.90 5.66
C GLU A 93 -11.15 -3.30 7.08
N PRO A 94 -12.33 -2.94 7.62
CA PRO A 94 -12.45 -2.55 9.02
C PRO A 94 -12.16 -3.77 9.91
N PRO A 95 -11.88 -3.56 11.21
CA PRO A 95 -11.75 -4.65 12.17
C PRO A 95 -12.99 -5.56 12.19
N TYR A 96 -12.77 -6.87 12.22
CA TYR A 96 -13.81 -7.87 12.38
C TYR A 96 -13.25 -9.12 13.06
N ALA A 97 -14.11 -9.90 13.71
CA ALA A 97 -13.81 -11.23 14.21
C ALA A 97 -14.95 -12.21 13.96
N GLU A 98 -14.59 -13.44 13.60
CA GLU A 98 -15.50 -14.58 13.42
C GLU A 98 -16.62 -14.29 12.40
N GLN A 99 -17.88 -14.56 12.74
CA GLN A 99 -19.03 -14.44 11.85
C GLN A 99 -19.21 -13.02 11.29
N TYR A 100 -18.77 -11.99 12.02
CA TYR A 100 -18.85 -10.61 11.56
C TYR A 100 -17.90 -10.32 10.39
N GLY A 101 -16.93 -11.20 10.15
CA GLY A 101 -16.05 -11.17 8.98
C GLY A 101 -16.61 -11.89 7.75
N ASP A 102 -17.74 -12.59 7.84
CA ASP A 102 -18.30 -13.32 6.71
C ASP A 102 -18.72 -12.34 5.59
N SER A 103 -18.18 -12.55 4.39
CA SER A 103 -18.46 -11.69 3.24
C SER A 103 -18.50 -12.49 1.94
N MET A 104 -19.58 -12.31 1.19
CA MET A 104 -19.79 -12.93 -0.12
C MET A 104 -19.24 -12.11 -1.28
N ASN A 105 -18.78 -10.88 -1.03
CA ASN A 105 -18.28 -9.98 -2.09
C ASN A 105 -16.79 -9.65 -1.94
N LEU A 106 -16.20 -9.81 -0.75
CA LEU A 106 -14.79 -9.57 -0.45
C LEU A 106 -14.25 -8.23 -1.00
N THR A 107 -15.10 -7.21 -1.05
CA THR A 107 -14.75 -5.85 -1.50
C THR A 107 -14.48 -4.99 -0.28
N ILE A 108 -13.37 -4.24 -0.29
CA ILE A 108 -13.10 -3.24 0.74
C ILE A 108 -14.18 -2.15 0.73
N PRO A 109 -14.63 -1.64 1.88
CA PRO A 109 -15.68 -0.62 1.92
C PRO A 109 -15.25 0.69 1.26
N GLU A 110 -16.24 1.43 0.77
CA GLU A 110 -16.04 2.82 0.43
C GLU A 110 -15.70 3.64 1.69
N PRO A 111 -14.83 4.65 1.57
CA PRO A 111 -14.43 5.27 0.30
C PRO A 111 -13.09 4.75 -0.28
N GLY A 112 -12.63 3.56 0.15
CA GLY A 112 -11.37 2.95 -0.30
C GLY A 112 -11.25 2.79 -1.82
N PRO A 113 -12.18 2.11 -2.51
CA PRO A 113 -12.12 1.95 -3.95
C PRO A 113 -12.19 3.25 -4.76
N SER A 114 -13.02 4.21 -4.34
CA SER A 114 -13.08 5.54 -4.98
C SER A 114 -11.79 6.33 -4.75
N THR A 115 -11.22 6.27 -3.54
CA THR A 115 -9.92 6.86 -3.22
C THR A 115 -8.80 6.30 -4.09
N ILE A 116 -8.72 4.99 -4.28
CA ILE A 116 -7.74 4.37 -5.20
C ILE A 116 -7.91 4.96 -6.61
N LYS A 117 -9.13 4.95 -7.16
CA LYS A 117 -9.41 5.45 -8.52
C LYS A 117 -9.01 6.92 -8.68
N ASN A 118 -9.38 7.77 -7.73
CA ASN A 118 -9.16 9.21 -7.80
C ASN A 118 -7.66 9.53 -7.72
N VAL A 119 -6.95 8.93 -6.78
CA VAL A 119 -5.53 9.23 -6.54
C VAL A 119 -4.65 8.62 -7.60
N CYS A 120 -4.80 7.32 -7.86
CA CYS A 120 -3.99 6.61 -8.84
C CYS A 120 -4.27 7.04 -10.28
N GLY A 121 -5.47 7.57 -10.56
CA GLY A 121 -5.79 8.18 -11.85
C GLY A 121 -5.13 9.53 -12.09
N ALA A 122 -4.73 10.25 -11.02
CA ALA A 122 -4.16 11.60 -11.11
C ALA A 122 -2.63 11.62 -10.91
N VAL A 123 -2.11 10.76 -10.03
CA VAL A 123 -0.71 10.74 -9.61
C VAL A 123 -0.22 9.29 -9.54
N LYS A 124 1.05 9.04 -9.85
CA LYS A 124 1.66 7.72 -9.62
C LYS A 124 1.46 7.31 -8.16
N CYS A 125 0.82 6.17 -7.92
CA CYS A 125 0.43 5.76 -6.58
C CYS A 125 1.06 4.41 -6.17
N VAL A 126 1.33 4.28 -4.88
CA VAL A 126 1.55 3.00 -4.20
C VAL A 126 0.34 2.73 -3.33
N VAL A 127 -0.30 1.58 -3.52
CA VAL A 127 -1.45 1.18 -2.70
C VAL A 127 -1.01 0.16 -1.66
N ILE A 128 -1.33 0.43 -0.40
CA ILE A 128 -1.11 -0.47 0.74
C ILE A 128 -2.49 -0.95 1.18
N ILE A 129 -2.72 -2.26 1.09
CA ILE A 129 -3.95 -2.92 1.51
C ILE A 129 -3.76 -3.49 2.91
N ILE A 130 -4.64 -3.07 3.83
CA ILE A 130 -4.81 -3.63 5.17
C ILE A 130 -6.00 -4.57 5.14
N SER A 131 -5.78 -5.87 5.29
CA SER A 131 -6.86 -6.85 5.18
C SER A 131 -6.52 -8.15 5.91
N GLY A 132 -7.54 -8.86 6.38
CA GLY A 132 -7.35 -10.19 6.98
C GLY A 132 -7.12 -11.29 5.94
N ARG A 133 -7.36 -10.99 4.65
CA ARG A 133 -7.47 -11.94 3.55
C ARG A 133 -7.27 -11.28 2.17
N PRO A 134 -7.13 -12.06 1.09
CA PRO A 134 -7.26 -11.54 -0.27
C PRO A 134 -8.62 -10.89 -0.49
N VAL A 135 -8.63 -9.72 -1.14
CA VAL A 135 -9.83 -8.91 -1.43
C VAL A 135 -9.89 -8.56 -2.92
N VAL A 136 -11.05 -8.11 -3.40
CA VAL A 136 -11.22 -7.63 -4.77
C VAL A 136 -10.31 -6.43 -5.03
N ILE A 137 -9.26 -6.62 -5.84
CA ILE A 137 -8.31 -5.56 -6.21
C ILE A 137 -8.06 -5.46 -7.71
N GLU A 138 -8.36 -6.52 -8.48
CA GLU A 138 -8.14 -6.62 -9.92
C GLU A 138 -8.58 -5.38 -10.72
N PRO A 139 -9.76 -4.74 -10.46
CA PRO A 139 -10.20 -3.57 -11.24
C PRO A 139 -9.28 -2.36 -11.16
N TYR A 140 -8.40 -2.30 -10.16
CA TYR A 140 -7.56 -1.14 -9.88
C TYR A 140 -6.09 -1.37 -10.20
N VAL A 141 -5.67 -2.63 -10.38
CA VAL A 141 -4.25 -3.01 -10.54
C VAL A 141 -3.57 -2.22 -11.65
N ALA A 142 -4.23 -2.05 -12.81
CA ALA A 142 -3.67 -1.33 -13.95
C ALA A 142 -3.41 0.17 -13.70
N MET A 143 -4.03 0.76 -12.67
CA MET A 143 -3.86 2.17 -12.30
C MET A 143 -2.73 2.36 -11.29
N MET A 144 -2.30 1.30 -10.60
CA MET A 144 -1.33 1.37 -9.51
C MET A 144 0.10 1.30 -10.04
N GLY A 145 1.01 2.08 -9.45
CA GLY A 145 2.45 1.89 -9.67
C GLY A 145 2.99 0.68 -8.90
N ALA A 146 2.48 0.48 -7.68
CA ALA A 146 2.78 -0.68 -6.85
C ALA A 146 1.60 -1.03 -5.93
N LEU A 147 1.51 -2.31 -5.56
CA LEU A 147 0.52 -2.84 -4.63
C LEU A 147 1.22 -3.63 -3.53
N VAL A 148 0.94 -3.28 -2.28
CA VAL A 148 1.47 -3.92 -1.08
C VAL A 148 0.33 -4.52 -0.27
N ALA A 149 0.37 -5.83 -0.03
CA ALA A 149 -0.47 -6.47 0.96
C ALA A 149 0.25 -6.46 2.31
N ALA A 150 -0.21 -5.59 3.22
CA ALA A 150 0.34 -5.45 4.56
C ALA A 150 -0.38 -6.35 5.59
N TRP A 151 -1.50 -6.95 5.19
CA TRP A 151 -2.37 -7.76 6.05
C TRP A 151 -2.90 -6.97 7.25
N LEU A 152 -2.86 -7.54 8.46
CA LEU A 152 -3.09 -6.86 9.73
C LEU A 152 -1.73 -6.74 10.44
N PRO A 153 -0.95 -5.67 10.21
CA PRO A 153 0.44 -5.58 10.69
C PRO A 153 0.59 -5.36 12.21
N GLY A 154 -0.50 -5.08 12.94
CA GLY A 154 -0.46 -4.86 14.40
C GLY A 154 0.05 -3.47 14.76
N THR A 155 0.62 -3.31 15.97
CA THR A 155 0.98 -1.98 16.51
C THR A 155 2.19 -1.33 15.87
N GLU A 156 3.03 -2.10 15.18
CA GLU A 156 4.35 -1.67 14.70
C GLU A 156 4.34 -1.24 13.23
N GLY A 157 3.60 -0.17 12.91
CA GLY A 157 3.51 0.38 11.54
C GLY A 157 4.86 0.78 10.93
N GLN A 158 5.90 0.97 11.75
CA GLN A 158 7.27 1.20 11.30
C GLN A 158 7.79 0.09 10.38
N GLY A 159 7.37 -1.16 10.59
CA GLY A 159 7.77 -2.27 9.72
C GLY A 159 7.31 -2.10 8.27
N VAL A 160 6.16 -1.44 8.04
CA VAL A 160 5.67 -1.14 6.69
C VAL A 160 6.51 -0.04 6.04
N ALA A 161 6.83 1.03 6.78
CA ALA A 161 7.66 2.11 6.27
C ALA A 161 9.11 1.65 6.00
N ASP A 162 9.64 0.76 6.83
CA ASP A 162 11.00 0.23 6.67
C ASP A 162 11.18 -0.49 5.32
N VAL A 163 10.25 -1.36 4.92
CA VAL A 163 10.33 -2.07 3.63
C VAL A 163 9.99 -1.17 2.43
N LEU A 164 9.21 -0.11 2.64
CA LEU A 164 8.91 0.85 1.59
C LEU A 164 10.10 1.77 1.31
N PHE A 165 10.72 2.33 2.34
CA PHE A 165 11.64 3.48 2.18
C PHE A 165 13.10 3.18 2.49
N ARG A 166 13.39 2.16 3.30
CA ARG A 166 14.77 1.81 3.66
C ARG A 166 15.32 0.74 2.72
N ASP A 167 16.57 0.37 2.95
CA ASP A 167 17.28 -0.65 2.16
C ASP A 167 16.93 -2.08 2.60
N TYR A 168 15.65 -2.33 2.93
CA TYR A 168 15.13 -3.67 3.16
C TYR A 168 14.35 -4.11 1.92
N GLY A 169 14.71 -5.26 1.36
CA GLY A 169 13.95 -5.85 0.25
C GLY A 169 12.65 -6.51 0.74
N PHE A 170 11.61 -6.53 -0.09
CA PHE A 170 10.43 -7.34 0.14
C PHE A 170 10.77 -8.83 -0.02
N THR A 171 10.52 -9.62 1.04
CA THR A 171 10.79 -11.07 1.05
C THR A 171 9.52 -11.90 1.25
N GLY A 172 8.40 -11.26 1.58
CA GLY A 172 7.12 -11.95 1.79
C GLY A 172 6.66 -12.67 0.53
N LYS A 173 6.21 -13.91 0.69
CA LYS A 173 5.47 -14.66 -0.35
C LYS A 173 4.01 -14.77 0.05
N LEU A 174 3.11 -14.77 -0.93
CA LEU A 174 1.68 -14.87 -0.63
C LEU A 174 1.40 -16.22 0.04
N PRO A 175 0.83 -16.23 1.27
CA PRO A 175 0.49 -17.47 1.94
C PRO A 175 -0.82 -18.06 1.40
N ARG A 176 -1.62 -17.29 0.64
CA ARG A 176 -2.94 -17.65 0.12
C ARG A 176 -3.08 -17.21 -1.34
N THR A 177 -3.89 -17.94 -2.10
CA THR A 177 -4.29 -17.58 -3.47
C THR A 177 -5.02 -16.24 -3.44
N TRP A 178 -4.56 -15.28 -4.24
CA TRP A 178 -5.36 -14.10 -4.57
C TRP A 178 -6.27 -14.46 -5.75
N PHE A 179 -7.56 -14.16 -5.70
CA PHE A 179 -8.51 -14.47 -6.77
C PHE A 179 -8.66 -13.28 -7.73
N LYS A 180 -9.03 -13.52 -8.99
CA LYS A 180 -9.41 -12.44 -9.93
C LYS A 180 -10.82 -11.96 -9.64
N LYS A 181 -11.72 -12.92 -9.37
CA LYS A 181 -13.14 -12.71 -9.14
C LYS A 181 -13.62 -13.64 -8.03
N VAL A 182 -14.62 -13.17 -7.29
CA VAL A 182 -15.17 -13.91 -6.14
C VAL A 182 -15.89 -15.19 -6.58
N ASP A 183 -16.44 -15.21 -7.80
CA ASP A 183 -17.11 -16.38 -8.39
C ASP A 183 -16.17 -17.57 -8.65
N GLN A 184 -14.85 -17.36 -8.60
CA GLN A 184 -13.86 -18.44 -8.67
C GLN A 184 -13.76 -19.24 -7.37
N LEU A 185 -14.28 -18.71 -6.25
CA LEU A 185 -14.12 -19.34 -4.94
C LEU A 185 -15.06 -20.55 -4.78
N PRO A 186 -14.60 -21.65 -4.14
CA PRO A 186 -13.25 -21.86 -3.62
C PRO A 186 -12.21 -22.19 -4.71
N MET A 187 -11.02 -21.58 -4.61
CA MET A 187 -9.88 -21.81 -5.51
C MET A 187 -8.56 -21.83 -4.76
N ASN A 188 -7.88 -22.97 -4.76
CA ASN A 188 -6.63 -23.22 -4.04
C ASN A 188 -5.55 -23.79 -4.96
N VAL A 189 -4.29 -23.62 -4.55
CA VAL A 189 -3.14 -24.21 -5.25
C VAL A 189 -3.35 -25.72 -5.37
N GLY A 190 -3.36 -26.23 -6.60
CA GLY A 190 -3.56 -27.65 -6.91
C GLY A 190 -4.95 -28.00 -7.46
N ASP A 191 -5.91 -27.08 -7.43
CA ASP A 191 -7.23 -27.30 -8.02
C ASP A 191 -7.16 -27.37 -9.57
N LEU A 192 -8.03 -28.18 -10.18
CA LEU A 192 -8.09 -28.33 -11.65
C LEU A 192 -8.44 -27.02 -12.37
N HIS A 193 -9.24 -26.17 -11.73
CA HIS A 193 -9.67 -24.86 -12.21
C HIS A 193 -8.87 -23.70 -11.60
N TYR A 194 -7.64 -23.96 -11.15
CA TYR A 194 -6.76 -22.95 -10.57
C TYR A 194 -6.38 -21.86 -11.59
N ASP A 195 -6.98 -20.68 -11.45
CA ASP A 195 -6.78 -19.51 -12.33
C ASP A 195 -6.61 -18.20 -11.52
N PRO A 196 -5.51 -18.04 -10.75
CA PRO A 196 -5.21 -16.80 -10.04
C PRO A 196 -4.90 -15.65 -11.03
N PRO A 197 -4.95 -14.37 -10.60
CA PRO A 197 -4.51 -13.23 -11.40
C PRO A 197 -3.15 -13.50 -12.04
N SER A 198 -2.93 -12.97 -13.24
CA SER A 198 -1.69 -13.21 -13.98
C SER A 198 -0.47 -12.71 -13.21
N SER A 199 0.72 -13.23 -13.58
CA SER A 199 2.04 -13.06 -12.96
C SER A 199 2.51 -11.63 -12.61
N HIS A 200 1.76 -10.58 -12.96
CA HIS A 200 2.01 -9.19 -12.56
C HIS A 200 1.85 -8.95 -11.05
N LEU A 201 1.14 -9.82 -10.33
CA LEU A 201 1.06 -9.81 -8.85
C LEU A 201 2.19 -10.60 -8.15
N GLY A 202 3.29 -10.91 -8.84
CA GLY A 202 4.45 -11.60 -8.24
C GLY A 202 4.18 -13.06 -7.88
N LEU A 203 3.17 -13.66 -8.52
CA LEU A 203 2.59 -14.95 -8.14
C LEU A 203 3.44 -16.18 -8.52
N ASP A 204 4.42 -16.07 -9.44
CA ASP A 204 5.13 -17.25 -10.01
C ASP A 204 6.64 -17.09 -10.22
N SER A 205 7.38 -16.31 -9.42
CA SER A 205 8.85 -16.25 -9.61
C SER A 205 9.64 -16.10 -8.31
N PRO A 206 10.76 -16.84 -8.12
CA PRO A 206 11.75 -16.44 -7.13
C PRO A 206 12.23 -15.02 -7.48
N PRO A 207 12.52 -14.18 -6.48
CA PRO A 207 12.87 -12.78 -6.72
C PRO A 207 14.11 -12.72 -7.60
N LYS A 208 13.95 -12.33 -8.87
CA LYS A 208 15.03 -11.65 -9.55
C LYS A 208 15.14 -10.30 -8.89
N LEU A 209 16.00 -10.21 -7.88
CA LEU A 209 16.63 -8.95 -7.53
C LEU A 209 17.21 -8.37 -8.83
N GLN A 210 16.52 -7.44 -9.47
CA GLN A 210 17.23 -6.34 -10.08
C GLN A 210 17.56 -5.38 -8.96
N MET A 211 18.63 -5.74 -8.25
CA MET A 211 19.45 -4.81 -7.50
C MET A 211 19.93 -3.77 -8.51
N GLN A 212 19.21 -2.65 -8.66
CA GLN A 212 19.84 -1.44 -9.15
C GLN A 212 20.72 -0.91 -8.00
N THR A 213 21.87 -1.55 -7.81
CA THR A 213 22.96 -1.00 -7.02
C THR A 213 23.37 0.34 -7.62
N ARG A 214 23.67 1.30 -6.74
CA ARG A 214 24.13 2.69 -6.89
C ARG A 214 24.95 3.15 -8.12
N SER A 215 25.33 2.31 -9.08
CA SER A 215 26.22 2.70 -10.19
C SER A 215 25.53 3.21 -11.46
N SER A 216 24.22 3.00 -11.66
CA SER A 216 23.57 3.31 -12.95
C SER A 216 22.90 4.69 -13.06
N ILE A 217 22.94 5.52 -12.02
CA ILE A 217 22.27 6.86 -11.99
C ILE A 217 23.29 8.02 -12.02
N LEU A 218 24.59 7.76 -12.24
CA LEU A 218 25.61 8.82 -12.30
C LEU A 218 25.96 9.32 -13.72
N ARG A 219 25.03 9.25 -14.67
CA ARG A 219 25.20 9.92 -15.97
C ARG A 219 23.90 10.55 -16.46
N GLU A 220 23.46 11.59 -15.76
CA GLU A 220 22.66 12.69 -16.31
C GLU A 220 22.32 13.66 -15.17
N PHE A 221 23.31 14.43 -14.72
CA PHE A 221 23.02 15.73 -14.11
C PHE A 221 24.11 16.70 -14.57
N GLN A 222 23.78 17.37 -15.66
CA GLN A 222 24.50 18.53 -16.14
C GLN A 222 24.20 19.68 -15.16
N VAL A 223 25.26 20.26 -14.62
CA VAL A 223 25.24 21.51 -13.86
C VAL A 223 24.55 22.58 -14.71
N ILE A 224 23.44 23.14 -14.25
CA ILE A 224 22.94 24.42 -14.76
C ILE A 224 23.29 25.47 -13.70
N SER A 225 24.48 26.05 -13.87
CA SER A 225 24.81 27.38 -13.38
C SER A 225 24.07 28.41 -14.23
N SER A 226 23.41 29.37 -13.58
CA SER A 226 23.31 30.72 -14.15
C SER A 226 23.19 31.71 -13.00
N GLU A 227 24.33 32.27 -12.60
CA GLU A 227 24.40 33.69 -12.26
C GLU A 227 24.03 34.50 -13.52
N SER A 228 23.26 35.55 -13.33
CA SER A 228 23.52 36.83 -14.00
C SER A 228 22.72 37.92 -13.31
N ASP A 229 23.47 38.95 -12.93
CA ASP A 229 23.11 40.28 -12.45
C ASP A 229 21.98 40.98 -13.23
#